data_AF-A0A2H9M3T0-F1
#
_entry.id   AF-A0A2H9M3T0-F1
#
_cell.length_a   1.000
_cell.length_b   1.000
_cell.length_c   1.000
_cell.angle_alpha   90.00
_cell.angle_beta   90.00
_cell.angle_gamma   90.00
#
_symmetry.space_group_name_H-M   'P 1'
#
loop_
_entity.id
_entity.type
_entity.pdbx_description
1 polymer ?
#
loop_
_entity_poly.entity_id
_entity_poly.type
_entity_poly.pdbx_seq_one_letter_code
_entity_poly.pdbx_strand_id
1 'polypeptide(L)'
;MKKVETLKMKCPNCGREIPEKKVKAEIRVCSVCKEAIGCIYCRTQGNYAYKFCTLHDPRGAYTDSTLFNPKKKEIDEVAAKESSEETEIKKLIKLLEKECRDYDYYDHTYNEDEEKDYGKLKIINYPIAERLIKIGKPSVPHLLKFIRDKRRKKKSGILSTAAYILWEIKDESIIPSLFDILRSRDEISIIAGDALMGYKEIAIPFIEKIMNENKEEYLNAAYVLTGIKSDKSVELLIRGIEYNLEHSEWRKCGILFLYLTRYSANFKDKRAFNYADNIHKRLNKWTVMIQRYPEWTNHLPPKKETFYHLLGIRKDDADRFPVEDDVRDFLRDKYQSINKTPEVNFAYTFLRKPDVRGDYDWMLLNNRIMQGIVNFFMTMDEQEIKRTKWINKSALFRYFAENH
;
A
#
# COMPACT_ATOMS: atom_id res chain seq x y z
N MET A 1 47.73 47.09 6.72
CA MET A 1 47.22 46.12 7.72
C MET A 1 46.43 45.05 6.98
N LYS A 2 46.99 43.85 6.79
CA LYS A 2 46.22 42.70 6.29
C LYS A 2 45.24 42.29 7.39
N LYS A 3 43.93 42.28 7.10
CA LYS A 3 42.93 41.70 8.01
C LYS A 3 43.36 40.26 8.28
N VAL A 4 43.71 39.96 9.53
CA VAL A 4 43.86 38.58 9.99
C VAL A 4 42.47 37.96 9.88
N GLU A 5 42.24 37.20 8.82
CA GLU A 5 41.08 36.30 8.77
C GLU A 5 41.21 35.37 9.97
N THR A 6 40.39 35.62 10.98
CA THR A 6 40.27 34.72 12.12
C THR A 6 39.74 33.41 11.55
N LEU A 7 40.50 32.32 11.71
CA LEU A 7 40.04 30.99 11.38
C LEU A 7 38.72 30.74 12.13
N LYS A 8 37.71 30.27 11.41
CA LYS A 8 36.38 30.00 11.97
C LYS A 8 36.00 28.57 11.65
N MET A 9 35.54 27.84 12.66
CA MET A 9 34.97 26.51 12.47
C MET A 9 33.47 26.64 12.20
N LYS A 10 32.93 25.92 11.22
CA LYS A 10 31.47 25.82 11.04
C LYS A 10 30.93 24.64 11.84
N CYS A 11 29.83 24.87 12.55
CA CYS A 11 29.08 23.81 13.22
C CYS A 11 28.59 22.80 12.16
N PRO A 12 28.90 21.49 12.29
CA PRO A 12 28.56 20.52 11.25
C PRO A 12 27.05 20.20 11.21
N ASN A 13 26.33 20.49 12.29
CA ASN A 13 24.87 20.30 12.33
C ASN A 13 24.12 21.49 11.71
N CYS A 14 24.29 22.71 12.24
CA CYS A 14 23.53 23.90 11.83
C CYS A 14 24.28 24.91 10.95
N GLY A 15 25.56 24.67 10.63
CA GLY A 15 26.37 25.56 9.77
C GLY A 15 26.84 26.86 10.43
N ARG A 16 26.46 27.16 11.68
CA ARG A 16 26.87 28.36 12.41
C ARG A 16 28.40 28.48 12.48
N GLU A 17 28.92 29.67 12.14
CA GLU A 17 30.33 29.99 12.32
C GLU A 17 30.67 30.20 13.80
N ILE A 18 31.72 29.52 14.27
CA ILE A 18 32.21 29.55 15.64
C ILE A 18 33.65 30.08 15.57
N PRO A 19 33.96 31.20 16.25
CA PRO A 19 35.32 31.72 16.32
C PRO A 19 36.28 30.68 16.92
N GLU A 20 37.49 30.55 16.39
CA GLU A 20 38.49 29.56 16.84
C GLU A 20 38.69 29.54 18.37
N LYS A 21 38.82 30.71 18.99
CA LYS A 21 38.95 30.86 20.45
C LYS A 21 37.79 30.26 21.26
N LYS A 22 36.64 30.06 20.64
CA LYS A 22 35.42 29.53 21.27
C LYS A 22 35.13 28.07 20.91
N VAL A 23 35.87 27.47 19.97
CA VAL A 23 35.60 26.11 19.47
C VAL A 23 35.54 25.10 20.61
N LYS A 24 36.52 25.10 21.52
CA LYS A 24 36.56 24.16 22.65
C LYS A 24 35.38 24.28 23.60
N ALA A 25 34.80 25.48 23.74
CA ALA A 25 33.69 25.75 24.65
C ALA A 25 32.31 25.57 23.98
N GLU A 26 32.21 25.86 22.67
CA GLU A 26 30.94 25.94 21.97
C GLU A 26 30.68 24.76 21.02
N ILE A 27 31.69 23.95 20.66
CA ILE A 27 31.54 22.74 19.84
C ILE A 27 31.45 21.50 20.74
N ARG A 28 30.43 20.69 20.47
CA ARG A 28 30.25 19.36 21.06
C ARG A 28 30.93 18.33 20.18
N VAL A 29 31.58 17.37 20.82
CA VAL A 29 32.26 16.26 20.14
C VAL A 29 31.70 14.91 20.59
N CYS A 30 31.75 13.93 19.70
CA CYS A 30 31.43 12.55 20.05
C CYS A 30 32.39 12.04 21.12
N SER A 31 31.86 11.38 22.14
CA SER A 31 32.62 10.84 23.26
C SER A 31 33.57 9.72 22.82
N VAL A 32 33.24 9.04 21.72
CA VAL A 32 34.02 7.92 21.16
C VAL A 32 35.00 8.42 20.09
N CYS A 33 34.53 8.81 18.91
CA CYS A 33 35.43 9.19 17.81
C CYS A 33 35.94 10.63 17.84
N LYS A 34 35.53 11.44 18.82
CA LYS A 34 35.92 12.87 18.96
C LYS A 34 35.53 13.78 17.80
N GLU A 35 34.79 13.28 16.82
CA GLU A 35 34.23 14.09 15.73
C GLU A 35 33.29 15.17 16.27
N ALA A 36 33.31 16.35 15.62
CA ALA A 36 32.37 17.41 15.96
C ALA A 36 30.95 16.98 15.57
N ILE A 37 30.02 17.03 16.54
CA ILE A 37 28.63 16.57 16.36
C ILE A 37 27.62 17.73 16.39
N GLY A 38 28.05 18.94 16.73
CA GLY A 38 27.19 20.11 16.74
C GLY A 38 27.75 21.21 17.63
N CYS A 39 27.01 22.30 17.77
CA CYS A 39 27.36 23.38 18.69
C CYS A 39 26.39 23.45 19.87
N ILE A 40 26.73 24.20 20.91
CA ILE A 40 25.90 24.35 22.10
C ILE A 40 24.51 24.95 21.80
N TYR A 41 24.40 25.66 20.68
CA TYR A 41 23.17 26.32 20.24
C TYR A 41 22.26 25.43 19.40
N CYS A 42 22.72 24.23 19.00
CA CYS A 42 21.87 23.26 18.33
C CYS A 42 20.81 22.75 19.32
N ARG A 43 19.53 22.92 18.95
CA ARG A 43 18.37 22.44 19.72
C ARG A 43 18.07 20.96 19.44
N THR A 44 19.10 20.11 19.42
CA THR A 44 18.89 18.67 19.26
C THR A 44 18.29 18.10 20.55
N GLN A 45 17.14 17.44 20.45
CA GLN A 45 16.49 16.82 21.61
C GLN A 45 17.24 15.55 22.03
N GLY A 46 17.19 15.21 23.32
CA GLY A 46 17.70 13.94 23.85
C GLY A 46 19.13 14.01 24.42
N ASN A 47 19.34 13.31 25.54
CA ASN A 47 20.61 13.33 26.29
C ASN A 47 21.81 12.81 25.49
N TYR A 48 21.59 11.94 24.50
CA TYR A 48 22.66 11.35 23.69
C TYR A 48 23.16 12.27 22.57
N ALA A 49 22.32 13.16 22.04
CA ALA A 49 22.68 14.09 20.95
C ALA A 49 23.79 15.07 21.32
N TYR A 50 24.06 15.21 22.61
CA TYR A 50 25.13 16.03 23.17
C TYR A 50 26.47 15.32 23.27
N LYS A 51 26.48 13.99 23.19
CA LYS A 51 27.64 13.13 23.52
C LYS A 51 28.01 12.14 22.44
N PHE A 52 27.09 11.75 21.54
CA PHE A 52 27.32 10.68 20.58
C PHE A 52 26.85 11.10 19.18
N CYS A 53 27.53 10.58 18.15
CA CYS A 53 27.05 10.61 16.78
C CYS A 53 26.22 9.35 16.49
N THR A 54 25.51 9.31 15.35
CA THR A 54 24.66 8.16 14.97
C THR A 54 25.44 6.84 14.97
N LEU A 55 26.71 6.84 14.58
CA LEU A 55 27.56 5.64 14.52
C LEU A 55 27.90 5.09 15.91
N HIS A 56 28.00 5.96 16.92
CA HIS A 56 28.40 5.60 18.29
C HIS A 56 27.24 5.77 19.28
N ASP A 57 26.00 5.69 18.82
CA ASP A 57 24.84 5.69 19.70
C ASP A 57 24.91 4.43 20.60
N PRO A 58 24.86 4.58 21.93
CA PRO A 58 24.94 3.44 22.85
C PRO A 58 23.74 2.47 22.75
N ARG A 59 22.65 2.87 22.09
CA ARG A 59 21.52 1.97 21.78
C ARG A 59 21.75 1.13 20.51
N GLY A 60 22.77 1.47 19.73
CA GLY A 60 23.11 0.82 18.47
C GLY A 60 23.35 1.83 17.35
N ALA A 61 24.28 1.54 16.45
CA ALA A 61 24.57 2.44 15.33
C ALA A 61 23.32 2.71 14.49
N TYR A 62 23.11 3.99 14.15
CA TYR A 62 22.01 4.50 13.34
C TYR A 62 20.61 4.18 13.89
N THR A 63 20.46 4.01 15.20
CA THR A 63 19.13 3.80 15.82
C THR A 63 18.35 5.09 16.07
N ASP A 64 19.01 6.24 16.04
CA ASP A 64 18.40 7.54 16.32
C ASP A 64 18.78 8.58 15.26
N SER A 65 17.77 9.01 14.50
CA SER A 65 17.91 9.99 13.42
C SER A 65 18.18 11.41 13.91
N THR A 66 18.00 11.69 15.20
CA THR A 66 18.26 13.02 15.79
C THR A 66 19.75 13.25 16.08
N LEU A 67 20.55 12.18 16.11
CA LEU A 67 21.99 12.28 16.31
C LEU A 67 22.68 12.77 15.04
N PHE A 68 23.84 13.43 15.21
CA PHE A 68 24.64 13.85 14.08
C PHE A 68 25.16 12.65 13.29
N ASN A 69 24.90 12.62 11.98
CA ASN A 69 25.43 11.61 11.07
C ASN A 69 26.84 12.00 10.58
N PRO A 70 27.91 11.28 10.97
CA PRO A 70 29.28 11.59 10.54
C PRO A 70 29.49 11.58 9.02
N LYS A 71 28.65 10.87 8.27
CA LYS A 71 28.71 10.81 6.80
C LYS A 71 28.50 12.16 6.14
N LYS A 72 27.88 13.12 6.83
CA LYS A 72 27.71 14.48 6.33
C LYS A 72 29.04 15.13 5.90
N LYS A 73 30.16 14.76 6.55
CA LYS A 73 31.51 15.24 6.17
C LYS A 73 31.93 14.77 4.78
N GLU A 74 31.72 13.49 4.45
CA GLU A 74 32.01 12.93 3.12
C GLU A 74 31.17 13.64 2.04
N ILE A 75 29.92 14.00 2.37
CA ILE A 75 29.03 14.77 1.50
C ILE A 75 29.50 16.21 1.33
N ASP A 76 29.90 16.87 2.42
CA ASP A 76 30.43 18.23 2.39
C ASP A 76 31.73 18.30 1.59
N GLU A 77 32.59 17.28 1.65
CA GLU A 77 33.80 17.16 0.83
C GLU A 77 33.49 16.97 -0.66
N VAL A 78 32.44 16.22 -0.99
CA VAL A 78 31.95 16.10 -2.38
C VAL A 78 31.44 17.45 -2.89
N ALA A 79 30.75 18.21 -2.06
CA ALA A 79 30.20 19.53 -2.39
C ALA A 79 31.26 20.65 -2.43
N ALA A 80 32.33 20.55 -1.64
CA ALA A 80 33.37 21.57 -1.54
C ALA A 80 34.41 21.51 -2.67
N LYS A 81 34.54 20.38 -3.38
CA LYS A 81 35.41 20.28 -4.55
C LYS A 81 34.83 21.14 -5.67
N GLU A 82 35.66 22.02 -6.25
CA GLU A 82 35.36 22.80 -7.48
C GLU A 82 35.00 21.87 -8.63
N SER A 83 33.78 21.35 -8.63
CA SER A 83 33.27 20.44 -9.64
C SER A 83 31.90 20.92 -10.04
N SER A 84 31.58 20.78 -11.33
CA SER A 84 30.26 21.16 -11.82
C SER A 84 29.16 20.46 -11.03
N GLU A 85 27.99 21.10 -10.92
CA GLU A 85 26.80 20.54 -10.27
C GLU A 85 26.49 19.11 -10.78
N GLU A 86 26.60 18.90 -12.10
CA GLU A 86 26.48 17.59 -12.75
C GLU A 86 27.46 16.54 -12.18
N THR A 87 28.70 16.94 -11.91
CA THR A 87 29.72 16.06 -11.32
C THR A 87 29.42 15.77 -9.86
N GLU A 88 28.92 16.76 -9.13
CA GLU A 88 28.47 16.60 -7.75
C GLU A 88 27.31 15.59 -7.67
N ILE A 89 26.25 15.76 -8.47
CA ILE A 89 25.11 14.84 -8.52
C ILE A 89 25.57 13.41 -8.80
N LYS A 90 26.42 13.21 -9.82
CA LYS A 90 26.96 11.89 -10.15
C LYS A 90 27.73 11.24 -9.00
N LYS A 91 28.50 12.03 -8.24
CA LYS A 91 29.23 11.52 -7.05
C LYS A 91 28.25 11.16 -5.93
N LEU A 92 27.24 11.99 -5.67
CA LEU A 92 26.21 11.73 -4.66
C LEU A 92 25.40 10.46 -4.98
N ILE A 93 25.01 10.25 -6.25
CA ILE A 93 24.32 9.02 -6.68
C ILE A 93 25.22 7.79 -6.49
N LYS A 94 26.53 7.90 -6.77
CA LYS A 94 27.48 6.82 -6.51
C LYS A 94 27.64 6.52 -5.02
N LEU A 95 27.65 7.55 -4.17
CA LEU A 95 27.70 7.37 -2.71
C LEU A 95 26.43 6.69 -2.22
N LEU A 96 25.26 7.12 -2.69
CA LEU A 96 23.99 6.47 -2.37
C LEU A 96 24.03 4.98 -2.72
N GLU A 97 24.58 4.64 -3.89
CA GLU A 97 24.74 3.26 -4.31
C GLU A 97 25.76 2.48 -3.46
N LYS A 98 26.85 3.12 -3.04
CA LYS A 98 27.91 2.49 -2.22
C LYS A 98 27.41 2.18 -0.81
N GLU A 99 26.91 3.19 -0.10
CA GLU A 99 26.48 3.04 1.30
C GLU A 99 25.46 1.93 1.46
N CYS A 100 24.59 1.78 0.46
CA CYS A 100 23.61 0.74 0.47
C CYS A 100 24.16 -0.65 0.12
N ARG A 101 25.21 -0.77 -0.71
CA ARG A 101 25.89 -2.06 -0.94
C ARG A 101 26.59 -2.54 0.32
N ASP A 102 27.19 -1.61 1.06
CA ASP A 102 27.93 -1.92 2.29
C ASP A 102 26.98 -2.33 3.43
N TYR A 103 25.70 -1.98 3.33
CA TYR A 103 24.62 -2.35 4.25
C TYR A 103 23.63 -3.39 3.69
N ASP A 104 23.84 -3.92 2.47
CA ASP A 104 22.91 -4.85 1.83
C ASP A 104 23.06 -6.25 2.47
N TYR A 105 22.10 -6.59 3.31
CA TYR A 105 21.95 -7.90 3.95
C TYR A 105 21.33 -8.89 2.94
N TYR A 106 22.08 -9.93 2.59
CA TYR A 106 21.56 -11.10 1.86
C TYR A 106 20.82 -12.03 2.84
N ASP A 107 19.48 -12.05 2.83
CA ASP A 107 18.68 -13.29 2.87
C ASP A 107 17.20 -12.97 2.56
N HIS A 108 16.56 -13.80 1.74
CA HIS A 108 15.16 -13.69 1.34
C HIS A 108 14.21 -14.44 2.30
N THR A 109 14.61 -14.65 3.55
CA THR A 109 13.76 -15.26 4.59
C THR A 109 13.24 -14.19 5.54
N TYR A 110 11.99 -13.79 5.26
CA TYR A 110 11.22 -12.77 5.95
C TYR A 110 11.14 -13.00 7.47
N ASN A 111 11.80 -12.15 8.26
CA ASN A 111 11.67 -12.08 9.71
C ASN A 111 11.28 -10.66 10.16
N GLU A 112 10.54 -10.55 11.28
CA GLU A 112 10.05 -9.28 11.85
C GLU A 112 11.15 -8.24 12.18
N ASP A 113 12.42 -8.64 12.14
CA ASP A 113 13.59 -7.76 12.34
C ASP A 113 13.90 -6.83 11.14
N GLU A 114 13.30 -7.04 9.96
CA GLU A 114 13.52 -6.24 8.74
C GLU A 114 13.18 -4.74 8.87
N GLU A 115 12.18 -4.39 9.70
CA GLU A 115 11.74 -2.99 9.85
C GLU A 115 12.81 -2.12 10.56
N LYS A 116 13.69 -2.75 11.35
CA LYS A 116 14.78 -2.06 12.06
C LYS A 116 15.92 -1.65 11.13
N ASP A 117 16.22 -2.44 10.09
CA ASP A 117 17.38 -2.19 9.22
C ASP A 117 17.07 -1.19 8.09
N TYR A 118 15.84 -1.15 7.59
CA TYR A 118 15.41 -0.08 6.69
C TYR A 118 15.46 1.31 7.37
N GLY A 119 15.11 1.37 8.66
CA GLY A 119 15.23 2.59 9.46
C GLY A 119 16.68 3.11 9.52
N LYS A 120 17.65 2.21 9.69
CA LYS A 120 19.08 2.56 9.69
C LYS A 120 19.55 3.07 8.33
N LEU A 121 19.22 2.34 7.25
CA LEU A 121 19.54 2.75 5.88
C LEU A 121 19.00 4.16 5.56
N LYS A 122 17.77 4.45 6.00
CA LYS A 122 17.19 5.79 5.87
C LYS A 122 18.03 6.87 6.55
N ILE A 123 18.52 6.61 7.77
CA ILE A 123 19.36 7.55 8.53
C ILE A 123 20.73 7.73 7.85
N ILE A 124 21.32 6.64 7.36
CA ILE A 124 22.60 6.64 6.64
C ILE A 124 22.51 7.49 5.37
N ASN A 125 21.46 7.30 4.58
CA ASN A 125 21.27 7.98 3.30
C ASN A 125 20.72 9.40 3.44
N TYR A 126 20.18 9.77 4.61
CA TYR A 126 19.54 11.07 4.83
C TYR A 126 20.40 12.27 4.41
N PRO A 127 21.71 12.35 4.74
CA PRO A 127 22.54 13.47 4.30
C PRO A 127 22.71 13.56 2.77
N ILE A 128 22.77 12.42 2.08
CA ILE A 128 22.84 12.37 0.61
C ILE A 128 21.52 12.87 0.02
N ALA A 129 20.40 12.40 0.57
CA ALA A 129 19.07 12.81 0.15
C ALA A 129 18.86 14.32 0.35
N GLU A 130 19.17 14.87 1.53
CA GLU A 130 19.10 16.31 1.79
C GLU A 130 19.89 17.13 0.78
N ARG A 131 21.11 16.67 0.43
CA ARG A 131 21.94 17.39 -0.53
C ARG A 131 21.35 17.34 -1.94
N LEU A 132 20.89 16.18 -2.41
CA LEU A 132 20.25 16.03 -3.72
C LEU A 132 18.94 16.83 -3.83
N ILE A 133 18.15 16.90 -2.75
CA ILE A 133 16.94 17.73 -2.65
C ILE A 133 17.31 19.20 -2.76
N LYS A 134 18.38 19.64 -2.07
CA LYS A 134 18.85 21.03 -2.11
C LYS A 134 19.33 21.45 -3.50
N ILE A 135 19.95 20.53 -4.26
CA ILE A 135 20.28 20.76 -5.67
C ILE A 135 18.99 20.90 -6.50
N GLY A 136 17.98 20.07 -6.23
CA GLY A 136 16.64 20.23 -6.81
C GLY A 136 16.49 19.60 -8.18
N LYS A 137 15.81 20.29 -9.11
CA LYS A 137 15.47 19.81 -10.46
C LYS A 137 16.65 19.20 -11.24
N PRO A 138 17.88 19.73 -11.20
CA PRO A 138 19.02 19.10 -11.87
C PRO A 138 19.29 17.65 -11.44
N SER A 139 18.91 17.25 -10.22
CA SER A 139 19.03 15.87 -9.74
C SER A 139 18.06 14.89 -10.40
N VAL A 140 16.93 15.37 -10.93
CA VAL A 140 15.81 14.54 -11.41
C VAL A 140 16.20 13.55 -12.51
N PRO A 141 16.88 13.95 -13.61
CA PRO A 141 17.22 13.00 -14.67
C PRO A 141 18.13 11.87 -14.19
N HIS A 142 19.04 12.19 -13.26
CA HIS A 142 19.96 11.21 -12.66
C HIS A 142 19.23 10.22 -11.77
N LEU A 143 18.28 10.69 -10.96
CA LEU A 143 17.43 9.84 -10.11
C LEU A 143 16.48 8.96 -10.92
N LEU A 144 15.87 9.48 -11.99
CA LEU A 144 15.04 8.68 -12.89
C LEU A 144 15.86 7.59 -13.59
N LYS A 145 17.06 7.93 -14.09
CA LYS A 145 17.99 6.94 -14.66
C LYS A 145 18.39 5.89 -13.63
N PHE A 146 18.62 6.31 -12.39
CA PHE A 146 18.98 5.44 -11.29
C PHE A 146 17.88 4.41 -10.99
N ILE A 147 16.62 4.86 -10.90
CA ILE A 147 15.44 4.02 -10.67
C ILE A 147 15.20 3.04 -11.83
N ARG A 148 15.37 3.48 -13.08
CA ARG A 148 15.12 2.65 -14.28
C ARG A 148 16.16 1.53 -14.50
N ASP A 149 17.28 1.55 -13.79
CA ASP A 149 18.34 0.54 -13.99
C ASP A 149 17.95 -0.80 -13.37
N LYS A 150 17.52 -1.72 -14.25
CA LYS A 150 17.05 -3.06 -13.88
C LYS A 150 18.08 -3.90 -13.11
N ARG A 151 19.37 -3.56 -13.14
CA ARG A 151 20.40 -4.24 -12.33
C ARG A 151 20.23 -3.97 -10.83
N ARG A 152 19.42 -2.98 -10.45
CA ARG A 152 19.21 -2.53 -9.07
C ARG A 152 17.92 -3.05 -8.43
N LYS A 153 17.15 -3.92 -9.12
CA LYS A 153 15.86 -4.45 -8.65
C LYS A 153 15.91 -5.03 -7.23
N LYS A 154 17.00 -5.73 -6.88
CA LYS A 154 17.19 -6.34 -5.56
C LYS A 154 17.54 -5.36 -4.43
N LYS A 155 17.60 -4.05 -4.68
CA LYS A 155 18.10 -3.04 -3.73
C LYS A 155 17.00 -2.06 -3.32
N SER A 156 15.91 -2.59 -2.76
CA SER A 156 14.67 -1.84 -2.48
C SER A 156 14.87 -0.62 -1.58
N GLY A 157 15.79 -0.67 -0.60
CA GLY A 157 16.12 0.46 0.27
C GLY A 157 16.63 1.70 -0.46
N ILE A 158 17.43 1.48 -1.51
CA ILE A 158 18.05 2.54 -2.29
C ILE A 158 17.04 3.22 -3.20
N LEU A 159 16.22 2.39 -3.85
CA LEU A 159 15.20 2.85 -4.77
C LEU A 159 14.11 3.63 -4.03
N SER A 160 13.75 3.21 -2.82
CA SER A 160 12.82 3.93 -1.95
C SER A 160 13.37 5.30 -1.52
N THR A 161 14.68 5.40 -1.27
CA THR A 161 15.34 6.70 -1.01
C THR A 161 15.31 7.60 -2.25
N ALA A 162 15.54 7.04 -3.44
CA ALA A 162 15.45 7.80 -4.69
C ALA A 162 14.02 8.31 -4.95
N ALA A 163 13.00 7.49 -4.70
CA ALA A 163 11.59 7.89 -4.75
C ALA A 163 11.29 9.02 -3.74
N TYR A 164 11.81 8.90 -2.51
CA TYR A 164 11.72 9.95 -1.48
C TYR A 164 12.30 11.28 -1.98
N ILE A 165 13.51 11.26 -2.54
CA ILE A 165 14.16 12.48 -3.06
C ILE A 165 13.32 13.10 -4.19
N LEU A 166 12.85 12.27 -5.13
CA LEU A 166 12.09 12.75 -6.29
C LEU A 166 10.81 13.49 -5.90
N TRP A 167 10.08 13.04 -4.88
CA TRP A 167 8.87 13.77 -4.45
C TRP A 167 9.21 15.03 -3.64
N GLU A 168 10.27 15.02 -2.81
CA GLU A 168 10.69 16.21 -2.04
C GLU A 168 11.21 17.34 -2.94
N ILE A 169 11.79 17.01 -4.10
CA ILE A 169 12.15 18.01 -5.12
C ILE A 169 10.90 18.74 -5.66
N LYS A 170 9.72 18.12 -5.58
CA LYS A 170 8.41 18.69 -5.98
C LYS A 170 8.34 19.12 -7.45
N ASP A 171 9.07 18.44 -8.33
CA ASP A 171 9.03 18.72 -9.77
C ASP A 171 7.93 17.92 -10.44
N GLU A 172 6.74 18.50 -10.59
CA GLU A 172 5.58 17.85 -11.20
C GLU A 172 5.80 17.39 -12.65
N SER A 173 6.78 17.96 -13.36
CA SER A 173 7.12 17.56 -14.73
C SER A 173 7.60 16.11 -14.84
N ILE A 174 7.94 15.47 -13.71
CA ILE A 174 8.38 14.07 -13.68
C ILE A 174 7.24 13.08 -13.66
N ILE A 175 6.01 13.51 -13.33
CA ILE A 175 4.85 12.62 -13.14
C ILE A 175 4.63 11.73 -14.37
N PRO A 176 4.68 12.21 -15.64
CA PRO A 176 4.57 11.35 -16.81
C PRO A 176 5.66 10.26 -16.86
N SER A 177 6.90 10.61 -16.49
CA SER A 177 8.01 9.65 -16.48
C SER A 177 7.86 8.58 -15.40
N LEU A 178 7.33 8.93 -14.23
CA LEU A 178 7.02 7.98 -13.16
C LEU A 178 5.82 7.12 -13.52
N PHE A 179 4.82 7.70 -14.18
CA PHE A 179 3.65 7.01 -14.69
C PHE A 179 4.01 5.92 -15.71
N ASP A 180 4.94 6.21 -16.61
CA ASP A 180 5.46 5.20 -17.55
C ASP A 180 6.20 4.06 -16.84
N ILE A 181 6.92 4.36 -15.75
CA ILE A 181 7.57 3.33 -14.93
C ILE A 181 6.53 2.53 -14.14
N LEU A 182 5.46 3.16 -13.64
CA LEU A 182 4.38 2.49 -12.91
C LEU A 182 3.71 1.40 -13.76
N ARG A 183 3.70 1.56 -15.09
CA ARG A 183 3.20 0.55 -16.02
C ARG A 183 4.16 -0.63 -16.26
N SER A 184 5.36 -0.64 -15.66
CA SER A 184 6.23 -1.81 -15.74
C SER A 184 5.69 -2.96 -14.88
N ARG A 185 5.93 -4.19 -15.31
CA ARG A 185 5.58 -5.42 -14.56
C ARG A 185 6.67 -5.91 -13.62
N ASP A 186 7.59 -5.03 -13.23
CA ASP A 186 8.68 -5.37 -12.33
C ASP A 186 8.61 -4.57 -11.03
N GLU A 187 9.42 -4.97 -10.06
CA GLU A 187 9.51 -4.37 -8.72
C GLU A 187 9.76 -2.85 -8.74
N ILE A 188 10.27 -2.31 -9.85
CA ILE A 188 10.51 -0.87 -10.04
C ILE A 188 9.19 -0.09 -10.07
N SER A 189 8.09 -0.72 -10.49
CA SER A 189 6.76 -0.09 -10.49
C SER A 189 6.31 0.35 -9.09
N ILE A 190 6.61 -0.42 -8.04
CA ILE A 190 6.29 -0.06 -6.65
C ILE A 190 7.01 1.21 -6.24
N ILE A 191 8.28 1.35 -6.62
CA ILE A 191 9.12 2.53 -6.35
C ILE A 191 8.56 3.78 -7.04
N ALA A 192 8.13 3.64 -8.30
CA ALA A 192 7.43 4.73 -8.98
C ALA A 192 6.11 5.08 -8.27
N GLY A 193 5.41 4.06 -7.76
CA GLY A 193 4.20 4.25 -6.98
C GLY A 193 4.45 5.05 -5.69
N ASP A 194 5.48 4.71 -4.93
CA ASP A 194 5.87 5.43 -3.71
C ASP A 194 6.19 6.91 -3.99
N ALA A 195 6.91 7.18 -5.09
CA ALA A 195 7.18 8.56 -5.52
C ALA A 195 5.87 9.29 -5.89
N LEU A 196 4.97 8.65 -6.66
CA LEU A 196 3.70 9.22 -7.10
C LEU A 196 2.75 9.54 -5.94
N MET A 197 2.74 8.74 -4.87
CA MET A 197 1.96 9.05 -3.66
C MET A 197 2.33 10.42 -3.05
N GLY A 198 3.61 10.80 -3.12
CA GLY A 198 4.10 12.10 -2.64
C GLY A 198 3.54 13.31 -3.41
N TYR A 199 3.12 13.09 -4.66
CA TYR A 199 2.47 14.11 -5.51
C TYR A 199 0.96 14.23 -5.27
N LYS A 200 0.38 13.39 -4.38
CA LYS A 200 -1.01 13.48 -3.91
C LYS A 200 -2.01 13.55 -5.08
N GLU A 201 -2.97 14.48 -5.02
CA GLU A 201 -4.07 14.56 -5.98
C GLU A 201 -3.62 14.87 -7.41
N ILE A 202 -2.44 15.48 -7.60
CA ILE A 202 -1.90 15.78 -8.93
C ILE A 202 -1.63 14.49 -9.72
N ALA A 203 -1.32 13.38 -9.04
CA ALA A 203 -1.11 12.09 -9.68
C ALA A 203 -2.43 11.41 -10.11
N ILE A 204 -3.57 11.74 -9.48
CA ILE A 204 -4.83 11.00 -9.65
C ILE A 204 -5.29 10.87 -11.11
N PRO A 205 -5.28 11.92 -11.96
CA PRO A 205 -5.70 11.78 -13.36
C PRO A 205 -4.89 10.75 -14.14
N PHE A 206 -3.60 10.61 -13.82
CA PHE A 206 -2.73 9.59 -14.41
C PHE A 206 -3.12 8.20 -13.89
N ILE A 207 -3.29 8.07 -12.57
CA ILE A 207 -3.67 6.79 -11.96
C ILE A 207 -5.04 6.31 -12.44
N GLU A 208 -6.03 7.22 -12.58
CA GLU A 208 -7.35 6.92 -13.14
C GLU A 208 -7.25 6.35 -14.56
N LYS A 209 -6.33 6.87 -15.38
CA LYS A 209 -6.11 6.34 -16.74
C LYS A 209 -5.69 4.86 -16.72
N ILE A 210 -4.77 4.45 -15.84
CA ILE A 210 -4.40 3.02 -15.72
C ILE A 210 -5.59 2.20 -15.21
N MET A 211 -6.32 2.70 -14.20
CA MET A 211 -7.50 2.00 -13.66
C MET A 211 -8.56 1.75 -14.74
N ASN A 212 -8.78 2.72 -15.64
CA ASN A 212 -9.76 2.61 -16.72
C ASN A 212 -9.33 1.71 -17.87
N GLU A 213 -8.02 1.53 -18.08
CA GLU A 213 -7.50 0.61 -19.10
C GLU A 213 -7.73 -0.87 -18.69
N ASN A 214 -7.96 -1.15 -17.39
CA ASN A 214 -8.21 -2.47 -16.78
C ASN A 214 -7.25 -3.61 -17.22
N LYS A 215 -6.03 -3.23 -17.64
CA LYS A 215 -4.92 -4.16 -17.89
C LYS A 215 -4.23 -4.51 -16.58
N GLU A 216 -3.37 -5.54 -16.56
CA GLU A 216 -2.64 -6.04 -15.37
C GLU A 216 -1.97 -4.94 -14.52
N GLU A 217 -1.57 -3.82 -15.12
CA GLU A 217 -0.92 -2.70 -14.45
C GLU A 217 -1.83 -1.96 -13.44
N TYR A 218 -3.14 -2.22 -13.44
CA TYR A 218 -4.11 -1.65 -12.49
C TYR A 218 -3.77 -1.93 -11.02
N LEU A 219 -3.06 -3.02 -10.73
CA LEU A 219 -2.61 -3.34 -9.36
C LEU A 219 -1.65 -2.28 -8.82
N ASN A 220 -0.77 -1.77 -9.68
CA ASN A 220 0.18 -0.72 -9.33
C ASN A 220 -0.55 0.60 -9.11
N ALA A 221 -1.55 0.90 -9.94
CA ALA A 221 -2.41 2.06 -9.76
C ALA A 221 -3.20 2.00 -8.45
N ALA A 222 -3.84 0.86 -8.15
CA ALA A 222 -4.58 0.64 -6.92
C ALA A 222 -3.70 0.78 -5.67
N TYR A 223 -2.45 0.26 -5.73
CA TYR A 223 -1.45 0.50 -4.70
C TYR A 223 -1.25 1.99 -4.42
N VAL A 224 -0.99 2.80 -5.47
CA VAL A 224 -0.79 4.25 -5.35
C VAL A 224 -1.98 4.95 -4.70
N LEU A 225 -3.20 4.56 -5.07
CA LEU A 225 -4.41 5.15 -4.48
C LEU A 225 -4.46 4.96 -2.96
N THR A 226 -3.90 3.88 -2.41
CA THR A 226 -3.85 3.67 -0.94
C THR A 226 -2.99 4.67 -0.18
N GLY A 227 -2.10 5.39 -0.88
CA GLY A 227 -1.22 6.41 -0.30
C GLY A 227 -1.66 7.85 -0.56
N ILE A 228 -2.73 8.07 -1.31
CA ILE A 228 -3.25 9.41 -1.64
C ILE A 228 -4.58 9.62 -0.93
N LYS A 229 -4.61 10.48 0.09
CA LYS A 229 -5.86 10.83 0.79
C LYS A 229 -6.74 11.71 -0.10
N SER A 230 -7.58 11.09 -0.92
CA SER A 230 -8.55 11.76 -1.78
C SER A 230 -9.84 10.97 -1.92
N ASP A 231 -10.97 11.67 -2.06
CA ASP A 231 -12.28 11.09 -2.35
C ASP A 231 -12.26 10.27 -3.64
N LYS A 232 -11.55 10.80 -4.65
CA LYS A 232 -11.43 10.14 -5.94
C LYS A 232 -10.68 8.81 -5.83
N SER A 233 -9.73 8.68 -4.90
CA SER A 233 -9.03 7.42 -4.65
C SER A 233 -9.98 6.32 -4.16
N VAL A 234 -10.93 6.65 -3.28
CA VAL A 234 -11.96 5.70 -2.82
C VAL A 234 -12.90 5.33 -3.96
N GLU A 235 -13.38 6.33 -4.70
CA GLU A 235 -14.27 6.14 -5.85
C GLU A 235 -13.64 5.21 -6.90
N LEU A 236 -12.37 5.44 -7.26
CA LEU A 236 -11.65 4.63 -8.24
C LEU A 236 -11.47 3.17 -7.78
N LEU A 237 -11.19 2.96 -6.49
CA LEU A 237 -11.06 1.61 -5.93
C LEU A 237 -12.41 0.88 -5.93
N ILE A 238 -13.49 1.55 -5.51
CA ILE A 238 -14.85 0.97 -5.53
C ILE A 238 -15.29 0.67 -6.96
N ARG A 239 -15.16 1.64 -7.87
CA ARG A 239 -15.49 1.47 -9.29
C ARG A 239 -14.71 0.32 -9.92
N GLY A 240 -13.43 0.18 -9.58
CA GLY A 240 -12.61 -0.95 -10.02
C GLY A 240 -13.16 -2.28 -9.50
N ILE A 241 -13.59 -2.35 -8.24
CA ILE A 241 -14.21 -3.56 -7.68
C ILE A 241 -15.51 -3.88 -8.44
N GLU A 242 -16.41 -2.91 -8.57
CA GLU A 242 -17.72 -3.09 -9.23
C GLU A 242 -17.57 -3.52 -10.69
N TYR A 243 -16.70 -2.85 -11.45
CA TYR A 243 -16.41 -3.22 -12.83
C TYR A 243 -15.93 -4.67 -12.94
N ASN A 244 -14.97 -5.07 -12.10
CA ASN A 244 -14.44 -6.43 -12.15
C ASN A 244 -15.46 -7.47 -11.65
N LEU A 245 -16.38 -7.09 -10.75
CA LEU A 245 -17.50 -7.94 -10.33
C LEU A 245 -18.47 -8.19 -11.50
N GLU A 246 -18.80 -7.15 -12.27
CA GLU A 246 -19.65 -7.24 -13.46
C GLU A 246 -19.04 -8.08 -14.58
N HIS A 247 -17.71 -8.19 -14.63
CA HIS A 247 -16.97 -8.96 -15.64
C HIS A 247 -16.50 -10.32 -15.13
N SER A 248 -16.87 -10.71 -13.89
CA SER A 248 -16.43 -11.96 -13.27
C SER A 248 -14.91 -12.10 -13.12
N GLU A 249 -14.19 -10.97 -13.03
CA GLU A 249 -12.74 -10.89 -12.81
C GLU A 249 -12.44 -10.97 -11.30
N TRP A 250 -12.78 -12.11 -10.70
CA TRP A 250 -12.83 -12.29 -9.23
C TRP A 250 -11.50 -12.00 -8.53
N ARG A 251 -10.39 -12.42 -9.16
CA ARG A 251 -9.05 -12.15 -8.66
C ARG A 251 -8.77 -10.67 -8.56
N LYS A 252 -9.21 -9.89 -9.56
CA LYS A 252 -9.03 -8.44 -9.56
C LYS A 252 -9.89 -7.76 -8.50
N CYS A 253 -11.13 -8.21 -8.34
CA CYS A 253 -12.03 -7.74 -7.28
C CYS A 253 -11.41 -7.91 -5.90
N GLY A 254 -10.91 -9.12 -5.62
CA GLY A 254 -10.30 -9.46 -4.36
C GLY A 254 -9.10 -8.59 -4.02
N ILE A 255 -8.19 -8.38 -4.98
CA ILE A 255 -7.02 -7.54 -4.75
C ILE A 255 -7.41 -6.06 -4.54
N LEU A 256 -8.36 -5.53 -5.32
CA LEU A 256 -8.85 -4.15 -5.14
C LEU A 256 -9.56 -3.95 -3.81
N PHE A 257 -10.30 -4.96 -3.35
CA PHE A 257 -10.92 -4.96 -2.03
C PHE A 257 -9.87 -4.83 -0.91
N LEU A 258 -8.72 -5.50 -1.05
CA LEU A 258 -7.61 -5.41 -0.11
C LEU A 258 -6.94 -4.02 -0.14
N TYR A 259 -6.83 -3.40 -1.32
CA TYR A 259 -6.35 -2.03 -1.40
C TYR A 259 -7.34 -1.02 -0.81
N LEU A 260 -8.65 -1.21 -0.99
CA LEU A 260 -9.68 -0.37 -0.38
C LEU A 260 -9.64 -0.43 1.15
N THR A 261 -9.47 -1.63 1.70
CA THR A 261 -9.35 -1.81 3.15
C THR A 261 -8.03 -1.27 3.69
N ARG A 262 -6.92 -1.36 2.93
CA ARG A 262 -5.66 -0.65 3.26
C ARG A 262 -5.84 0.87 3.25
N TYR A 263 -6.52 1.42 2.25
CA TYR A 263 -6.85 2.84 2.20
C TYR A 263 -7.62 3.26 3.46
N SER A 264 -8.66 2.49 3.81
CA SER A 264 -9.44 2.71 5.03
C SER A 264 -8.56 2.72 6.28
N ALA A 265 -7.61 1.80 6.41
CA ALA A 265 -6.70 1.75 7.55
C ALA A 265 -5.74 2.95 7.58
N ASN A 266 -5.16 3.32 6.44
CA ASN A 266 -4.21 4.43 6.32
C ASN A 266 -4.85 5.77 6.69
N PHE A 267 -6.10 6.01 6.27
CA PHE A 267 -6.74 7.32 6.37
C PHE A 267 -7.93 7.37 7.32
N LYS A 268 -8.32 6.25 7.93
CA LYS A 268 -9.54 6.11 8.75
C LYS A 268 -10.80 6.55 7.99
N ASP A 269 -10.84 6.29 6.68
CA ASP A 269 -11.95 6.70 5.81
C ASP A 269 -13.18 5.81 6.02
N LYS A 270 -14.30 6.43 6.41
CA LYS A 270 -15.55 5.72 6.73
C LYS A 270 -16.24 5.13 5.51
N ARG A 271 -16.13 5.73 4.32
CA ARG A 271 -16.78 5.20 3.11
C ARG A 271 -16.10 3.91 2.67
N ALA A 272 -14.77 3.93 2.63
CA ALA A 272 -13.98 2.75 2.33
C ALA A 272 -14.24 1.62 3.36
N PHE A 273 -14.28 1.97 4.65
CA PHE A 273 -14.65 1.03 5.71
C PHE A 273 -16.04 0.44 5.51
N ASN A 274 -17.08 1.27 5.34
CA ASN A 274 -18.46 0.83 5.21
C ASN A 274 -18.66 -0.06 3.99
N TYR A 275 -18.03 0.27 2.85
CA TYR A 275 -18.09 -0.57 1.66
C TYR A 275 -17.47 -1.95 1.92
N ALA A 276 -16.29 -1.97 2.56
CA ALA A 276 -15.61 -3.20 2.89
C ALA A 276 -16.38 -4.07 3.91
N ASP A 277 -16.90 -3.45 4.96
CA ASP A 277 -17.72 -4.08 6.00
C ASP A 277 -19.03 -4.64 5.43
N ASN A 278 -19.67 -3.95 4.48
CA ASN A 278 -20.86 -4.45 3.82
C ASN A 278 -20.59 -5.74 3.03
N ILE A 279 -19.48 -5.81 2.29
CA ILE A 279 -19.08 -7.04 1.60
C ILE A 279 -18.80 -8.14 2.62
N HIS A 280 -18.11 -7.82 3.71
CA HIS A 280 -17.84 -8.78 4.78
C HIS A 280 -19.12 -9.37 5.40
N LYS A 281 -20.08 -8.52 5.73
CA LYS A 281 -21.40 -8.95 6.24
C LYS A 281 -22.14 -9.85 5.26
N ARG A 282 -22.07 -9.56 3.95
CA ARG A 282 -22.66 -10.41 2.92
C ARG A 282 -21.97 -11.77 2.87
N LEU A 283 -20.65 -11.82 2.95
CA LEU A 283 -19.90 -13.10 3.02
C LEU A 283 -20.29 -13.90 4.26
N ASN A 284 -20.36 -13.27 5.44
CA ASN A 284 -20.78 -13.96 6.66
C ASN A 284 -22.20 -14.51 6.54
N LYS A 285 -23.14 -13.72 6.02
CA LYS A 285 -24.50 -14.21 5.74
C LYS A 285 -24.48 -15.38 4.76
N TRP A 286 -23.70 -15.30 3.69
CA TRP A 286 -23.56 -16.37 2.70
C TRP A 286 -23.07 -17.67 3.35
N THR A 287 -21.98 -17.61 4.11
CA THR A 287 -21.39 -18.77 4.81
C THR A 287 -22.38 -19.42 5.77
N VAL A 288 -23.06 -18.62 6.60
CA VAL A 288 -24.09 -19.12 7.53
C VAL A 288 -25.21 -19.84 6.78
N MET A 289 -25.66 -19.30 5.65
CA MET A 289 -26.75 -19.94 4.87
C MET A 289 -26.31 -21.25 4.22
N ILE A 290 -25.10 -21.30 3.66
CA ILE A 290 -24.55 -22.53 3.05
C ILE A 290 -24.35 -23.62 4.11
N GLN A 291 -23.93 -23.25 5.33
CA GLN A 291 -23.79 -24.20 6.44
C GLN A 291 -25.16 -24.68 6.96
N ARG A 292 -26.14 -23.78 7.04
CA ARG A 292 -27.49 -24.09 7.52
C ARG A 292 -28.29 -24.92 6.52
N TYR A 293 -28.10 -24.68 5.23
CA TYR A 293 -28.83 -25.30 4.13
C TYR A 293 -27.88 -25.78 3.04
N PRO A 294 -27.05 -26.81 3.32
CA PRO A 294 -26.05 -27.28 2.38
C PRO A 294 -26.67 -27.76 1.06
N GLU A 295 -27.90 -28.30 1.08
CA GLU A 295 -28.56 -28.77 -0.14
C GLU A 295 -28.94 -27.63 -1.10
N TRP A 296 -29.08 -26.38 -0.61
CA TRP A 296 -29.41 -25.23 -1.45
C TRP A 296 -28.34 -24.95 -2.51
N THR A 297 -27.09 -25.34 -2.26
CA THR A 297 -26.01 -25.25 -3.26
C THR A 297 -26.33 -25.97 -4.57
N ASN A 298 -27.19 -26.99 -4.52
CA ASN A 298 -27.64 -27.72 -5.70
C ASN A 298 -28.71 -26.99 -6.51
N HIS A 299 -29.26 -25.92 -5.97
CA HIS A 299 -30.35 -25.14 -6.55
C HIS A 299 -29.99 -23.66 -6.69
N LEU A 300 -28.70 -23.33 -6.73
CA LEU A 300 -28.19 -21.99 -6.99
C LEU A 300 -27.48 -21.94 -8.35
N PRO A 301 -27.41 -20.77 -9.03
CA PRO A 301 -26.65 -20.63 -10.26
C PRO A 301 -25.18 -21.07 -10.08
N PRO A 302 -24.52 -21.63 -11.11
CA PRO A 302 -24.95 -21.69 -12.51
C PRO A 302 -25.90 -22.86 -12.84
N LYS A 303 -26.32 -23.66 -11.85
CA LYS A 303 -27.28 -24.74 -12.09
C LYS A 303 -28.61 -24.14 -12.57
N LYS A 304 -29.23 -24.80 -13.55
CA LYS A 304 -30.45 -24.29 -14.19
C LYS A 304 -31.68 -24.41 -13.28
N GLU A 305 -31.75 -25.43 -12.42
CA GLU A 305 -32.95 -25.71 -11.62
C GLU A 305 -32.88 -25.09 -10.22
N THR A 306 -33.40 -23.86 -10.12
CA THR A 306 -33.69 -23.21 -8.83
C THR A 306 -34.97 -23.79 -8.23
N PHE A 307 -35.28 -23.49 -6.97
CA PHE A 307 -36.56 -23.89 -6.36
C PHE A 307 -37.77 -23.35 -7.14
N TYR A 308 -37.66 -22.15 -7.71
CA TYR A 308 -38.70 -21.58 -8.56
C TYR A 308 -38.88 -22.38 -9.86
N HIS A 309 -37.77 -22.78 -10.49
CA HIS A 309 -37.80 -23.62 -11.69
C HIS A 309 -38.42 -24.99 -11.42
N LEU A 310 -38.14 -25.60 -10.26
CA LEU A 310 -38.77 -26.87 -9.85
C LEU A 310 -40.29 -26.74 -9.69
N LEU A 311 -40.80 -25.57 -9.31
CA LEU A 311 -42.23 -25.27 -9.27
C LEU A 311 -42.81 -24.79 -10.61
N GLY A 312 -41.99 -24.73 -11.67
CA GLY A 312 -42.43 -24.27 -12.99
C GLY A 312 -42.79 -22.79 -13.05
N ILE A 313 -42.21 -21.96 -12.17
CA ILE A 313 -42.46 -20.52 -12.09
C ILE A 313 -41.17 -19.71 -12.18
N ARG A 314 -41.28 -18.44 -12.55
CA ARG A 314 -40.20 -17.47 -12.40
C ARG A 314 -40.23 -16.88 -11.01
N LYS A 315 -39.07 -16.45 -10.50
CA LYS A 315 -39.01 -15.69 -9.23
C LYS A 315 -39.95 -14.48 -9.26
N ASP A 316 -39.86 -13.69 -10.34
CA ASP A 316 -40.66 -12.48 -10.53
C ASP A 316 -42.19 -12.72 -10.58
N ASP A 317 -42.65 -13.98 -10.67
CA ASP A 317 -44.09 -14.28 -10.62
C ASP A 317 -44.63 -14.19 -9.18
N ALA A 318 -43.84 -14.57 -8.18
CA ALA A 318 -44.21 -14.46 -6.77
C ALA A 318 -44.17 -13.00 -6.29
N ASP A 319 -43.25 -12.19 -6.83
CA ASP A 319 -43.07 -10.77 -6.46
C ASP A 319 -44.23 -9.86 -6.92
N ARG A 320 -45.16 -10.36 -7.72
CA ARG A 320 -46.34 -9.60 -8.21
C ARG A 320 -47.42 -9.42 -7.17
N PHE A 321 -47.41 -10.24 -6.12
CA PHE A 321 -48.44 -10.23 -5.09
C PHE A 321 -48.02 -9.30 -3.95
N PRO A 322 -48.83 -8.30 -3.60
CA PRO A 322 -48.48 -7.32 -2.56
C PRO A 322 -48.63 -7.88 -1.13
N VAL A 323 -49.34 -8.99 -0.95
CA VAL A 323 -49.65 -9.60 0.34
C VAL A 323 -49.13 -11.04 0.39
N GLU A 324 -48.53 -11.44 1.51
CA GLU A 324 -47.92 -12.76 1.68
C GLU A 324 -48.91 -13.92 1.53
N ASP A 325 -50.16 -13.74 1.94
CA ASP A 325 -51.17 -14.78 1.82
C ASP A 325 -51.47 -15.09 0.35
N ASP A 326 -51.49 -14.09 -0.52
CA ASP A 326 -51.64 -14.27 -1.97
C ASP A 326 -50.42 -15.01 -2.57
N VAL A 327 -49.21 -14.69 -2.12
CA VAL A 327 -48.00 -15.43 -2.52
C VAL A 327 -48.10 -16.89 -2.11
N ARG A 328 -48.56 -17.16 -0.89
CA ARG A 328 -48.71 -18.53 -0.37
C ARG A 328 -49.75 -19.31 -1.14
N ASP A 329 -50.88 -18.69 -1.45
CA ASP A 329 -51.95 -19.29 -2.25
C ASP A 329 -51.47 -19.59 -3.66
N PHE A 330 -50.79 -18.64 -4.31
CA PHE A 330 -50.16 -18.85 -5.61
C PHE A 330 -49.17 -20.02 -5.61
N LEU A 331 -48.24 -20.06 -4.64
CA LEU A 331 -47.26 -21.14 -4.52
C LEU A 331 -47.94 -22.49 -4.26
N ARG A 332 -48.98 -22.51 -3.42
CA ARG A 332 -49.76 -23.72 -3.11
C ARG A 332 -50.45 -24.24 -4.36
N ASP A 333 -51.10 -23.37 -5.12
CA ASP A 333 -51.83 -23.75 -6.34
C ASP A 333 -50.86 -24.30 -7.39
N LYS A 334 -49.69 -23.66 -7.55
CA LYS A 334 -48.63 -24.16 -8.44
C LYS A 334 -48.11 -25.52 -8.01
N TYR A 335 -47.79 -25.68 -6.73
CA TYR A 335 -47.38 -26.96 -6.16
C TYR A 335 -48.43 -28.07 -6.33
N GLN A 336 -49.73 -27.74 -6.23
CA GLN A 336 -50.81 -28.71 -6.44
C GLN A 336 -50.93 -29.15 -7.90
N SER A 337 -50.61 -28.25 -8.84
CA SER A 337 -50.75 -28.46 -10.30
C SER A 337 -49.63 -29.29 -10.95
N ILE A 338 -48.56 -29.58 -10.23
CA ILE A 338 -47.37 -30.28 -10.75
C ILE A 338 -47.17 -31.65 -10.08
N ASN A 339 -46.32 -32.49 -10.69
CA ASN A 339 -45.97 -33.79 -10.14
C ASN A 339 -45.11 -33.64 -8.87
N LYS A 340 -45.48 -34.33 -7.77
CA LYS A 340 -44.88 -34.16 -6.43
C LYS A 340 -43.65 -35.04 -6.26
N THR A 341 -42.59 -34.73 -7.01
CA THR A 341 -41.29 -35.40 -6.82
C THR A 341 -40.65 -34.97 -5.49
N PRO A 342 -39.66 -35.73 -4.98
CA PRO A 342 -38.91 -35.33 -3.79
C PRO A 342 -38.35 -33.89 -3.88
N GLU A 343 -37.83 -33.50 -5.03
CA GLU A 343 -37.25 -32.18 -5.31
C GLU A 343 -38.30 -31.08 -5.31
N VAL A 344 -39.49 -31.34 -5.87
CA VAL A 344 -40.64 -30.42 -5.85
C VAL A 344 -41.14 -30.21 -4.42
N ASN A 345 -41.29 -31.29 -3.65
CA ASN A 345 -41.70 -31.23 -2.25
C ASN A 345 -40.68 -30.47 -1.40
N PHE A 346 -39.40 -30.70 -1.68
CA PHE A 346 -38.28 -29.98 -1.05
C PHE A 346 -38.37 -28.48 -1.36
N ALA A 347 -38.42 -28.08 -2.63
CA ALA A 347 -38.53 -26.68 -3.05
C ALA A 347 -39.74 -25.97 -2.42
N TYR A 348 -40.92 -26.57 -2.47
CA TYR A 348 -42.15 -26.00 -1.88
C TYR A 348 -42.04 -25.81 -0.36
N THR A 349 -41.36 -26.74 0.35
CA THR A 349 -41.18 -26.68 1.80
C THR A 349 -40.48 -25.41 2.25
N PHE A 350 -39.50 -24.92 1.48
CA PHE A 350 -38.78 -23.67 1.76
C PHE A 350 -39.53 -22.46 1.21
N LEU A 351 -40.00 -22.48 -0.05
CA LEU A 351 -40.63 -21.32 -0.68
C LEU A 351 -41.94 -20.88 -0.01
N ARG A 352 -42.69 -21.79 0.61
CA ARG A 352 -43.93 -21.42 1.32
C ARG A 352 -43.71 -20.63 2.62
N LYS A 353 -42.47 -20.58 3.13
CA LYS A 353 -42.10 -19.88 4.36
C LYS A 353 -41.48 -18.52 3.99
N PRO A 354 -42.08 -17.37 4.37
CA PRO A 354 -41.65 -16.06 3.89
C PRO A 354 -40.18 -15.75 4.21
N ASP A 355 -39.76 -15.94 5.45
CA ASP A 355 -38.39 -15.62 5.90
C ASP A 355 -37.34 -16.46 5.16
N VAL A 356 -37.64 -17.75 5.00
CA VAL A 356 -36.76 -18.73 4.37
C VAL A 356 -36.69 -18.51 2.85
N ARG A 357 -37.84 -18.18 2.23
CA ARG A 357 -37.90 -17.75 0.83
C ARG A 357 -37.08 -16.48 0.61
N GLY A 358 -37.21 -15.50 1.50
CA GLY A 358 -36.43 -14.26 1.45
C GLY A 358 -34.92 -14.48 1.56
N ASP A 359 -34.49 -15.42 2.40
CA ASP A 359 -33.08 -15.81 2.48
C ASP A 359 -32.59 -16.50 1.19
N TYR A 360 -33.40 -17.39 0.62
CA TYR A 360 -33.08 -18.01 -0.68
C TYR A 360 -33.04 -16.98 -1.82
N ASP A 361 -33.98 -16.04 -1.85
CA ASP A 361 -34.01 -14.93 -2.82
C ASP A 361 -32.81 -14.02 -2.70
N TRP A 362 -32.39 -13.73 -1.47
CA TRP A 362 -31.17 -12.98 -1.19
C TRP A 362 -29.95 -13.73 -1.70
N MET A 363 -29.88 -15.06 -1.53
CA MET A 363 -28.80 -15.88 -2.08
C MET A 363 -28.82 -15.87 -3.60
N LEU A 364 -29.97 -16.02 -4.26
CA LEU A 364 -30.07 -15.94 -5.72
C LEU A 364 -29.52 -14.61 -6.24
N LEU A 365 -29.86 -13.49 -5.58
CA LEU A 365 -29.40 -12.15 -5.95
C LEU A 365 -27.88 -11.97 -5.75
N ASN A 366 -27.33 -12.53 -4.67
CA ASN A 366 -25.92 -12.34 -4.31
C ASN A 366 -24.99 -13.45 -4.80
N ASN A 367 -25.53 -14.55 -5.37
CA ASN A 367 -24.76 -15.76 -5.70
C ASN A 367 -23.53 -15.48 -6.55
N ARG A 368 -23.70 -14.70 -7.62
CA ARG A 368 -22.60 -14.37 -8.53
C ARG A 368 -21.42 -13.71 -7.80
N ILE A 369 -21.71 -12.68 -7.01
CA ILE A 369 -20.69 -11.92 -6.27
C ILE A 369 -20.07 -12.78 -5.17
N MET A 370 -20.87 -13.52 -4.41
CA MET A 370 -20.38 -14.33 -3.29
C MET A 370 -19.55 -15.51 -3.76
N GLN A 371 -19.96 -16.22 -4.80
CA GLN A 371 -19.15 -17.29 -5.42
C GLN A 371 -17.81 -16.76 -5.91
N GLY A 372 -17.83 -15.58 -6.55
CA GLY A 372 -16.61 -14.93 -7.01
C GLY A 372 -15.64 -14.58 -5.88
N ILE A 373 -16.13 -13.93 -4.84
CA ILE A 373 -15.30 -13.51 -3.70
C ILE A 373 -14.82 -14.71 -2.88
N VAL A 374 -15.68 -15.70 -2.62
CA VAL A 374 -15.29 -16.96 -1.95
C VAL A 374 -14.22 -17.66 -2.77
N ASN A 375 -14.41 -17.84 -4.08
CA ASN A 375 -13.43 -18.47 -4.94
C ASN A 375 -12.10 -17.70 -4.94
N PHE A 376 -12.11 -16.37 -4.93
CA PHE A 376 -10.89 -15.57 -4.76
C PHE A 376 -10.16 -15.96 -3.47
N PHE A 377 -10.81 -15.86 -2.31
CA PHE A 377 -10.16 -16.16 -1.03
C PHE A 377 -9.65 -17.60 -0.94
N MET A 378 -10.38 -18.56 -1.51
CA MET A 378 -10.00 -19.98 -1.53
C MET A 378 -8.84 -20.28 -2.50
N THR A 379 -8.66 -19.47 -3.53
CA THR A 379 -7.63 -19.67 -4.58
C THR A 379 -6.42 -18.76 -4.43
N MET A 380 -6.36 -17.98 -3.34
CA MET A 380 -5.21 -17.14 -3.03
C MET A 380 -3.98 -18.00 -2.77
N ASP A 381 -2.93 -17.82 -3.57
CA ASP A 381 -1.65 -18.47 -3.37
C ASP A 381 -0.99 -17.95 -2.07
N GLU A 382 -0.41 -18.87 -1.29
CA GLU A 382 0.33 -18.57 -0.07
C GLU A 382 1.49 -17.60 -0.34
N GLN A 383 2.12 -17.65 -1.52
CA GLN A 383 3.14 -16.67 -1.90
C GLN A 383 2.55 -15.28 -2.17
N GLU A 384 1.32 -15.18 -2.67
CA GLU A 384 0.63 -13.90 -2.91
C GLU A 384 0.17 -13.26 -1.60
N ILE A 385 -0.31 -14.08 -0.67
CA ILE A 385 -0.59 -13.71 0.72
C ILE A 385 0.69 -13.18 1.41
N LYS A 386 1.83 -13.87 1.23
CA LYS A 386 3.13 -13.43 1.76
C LYS A 386 3.65 -12.14 1.10
N ARG A 387 3.51 -11.99 -0.22
CA ARG A 387 3.93 -10.77 -0.96
C ARG A 387 3.12 -9.53 -0.60
N THR A 388 1.89 -9.72 -0.14
CA THR A 388 1.01 -8.65 0.27
C THR A 388 1.07 -8.51 1.80
N LYS A 389 2.15 -7.88 2.31
CA LYS A 389 2.43 -7.59 3.75
C LYS A 389 1.21 -7.16 4.59
N TRP A 390 0.18 -6.60 3.95
CA TRP A 390 -1.04 -6.10 4.56
C TRP A 390 -2.20 -7.12 4.65
N ILE A 391 -2.32 -8.13 3.77
CA ILE A 391 -3.36 -9.18 3.87
C ILE A 391 -3.22 -9.90 5.21
N ASN A 392 -2.00 -10.28 5.57
CA ASN A 392 -1.65 -10.92 6.85
C ASN A 392 -1.98 -10.07 8.09
N LYS A 393 -2.10 -8.75 7.96
CA LYS A 393 -2.46 -7.84 9.05
C LYS A 393 -3.93 -7.39 8.99
N SER A 394 -4.63 -7.63 7.88
CA SER A 394 -6.03 -7.26 7.73
C SER A 394 -6.87 -8.03 8.74
N ALA A 395 -7.77 -7.33 9.42
CA ALA A 395 -8.70 -7.96 10.37
C ALA A 395 -9.62 -8.99 9.66
N LEU A 396 -9.86 -8.78 8.35
CA LEU A 396 -10.69 -9.63 7.51
C LEU A 396 -10.04 -10.99 7.23
N PHE A 397 -8.75 -11.03 6.89
CA PHE A 397 -8.04 -12.28 6.65
C PHE A 397 -7.87 -13.10 7.94
N ARG A 398 -7.59 -12.44 9.07
CA ARG A 398 -7.56 -13.09 10.39
C ARG A 398 -8.91 -13.72 10.75
N TYR A 399 -10.01 -13.01 10.49
CA TYR A 399 -11.35 -13.56 10.67
C TYR A 399 -11.59 -14.84 9.84
N PHE A 400 -11.16 -14.90 8.57
CA PHE A 400 -11.34 -16.11 7.75
C PHE A 400 -10.41 -17.27 8.12
N ALA A 401 -9.18 -16.99 8.58
CA ALA A 401 -8.24 -18.01 9.04
C ALA A 401 -8.58 -18.59 10.43
N GLU A 402 -9.31 -17.85 11.26
CA GLU A 402 -9.71 -18.28 12.61
C GLU A 402 -11.06 -19.03 12.62
N ASN A 403 -11.87 -18.90 11.57
CA ASN A 403 -13.22 -19.47 11.49
C ASN A 403 -13.38 -20.56 10.40
N HIS A 404 -12.27 -21.05 9.83
CA HIS A 404 -12.24 -22.17 8.89
C HIS A 404 -11.07 -23.12 9.16
#